data_AF-A0A485AQ84-F1
#
_entry.id   AF-A0A485AQ84-F1
#
_cell.length_a   1.000
_cell.length_b   1.000
_cell.length_c   1.000
_cell.angle_alpha   90.00
_cell.angle_beta   90.00
_cell.angle_gamma   90.00
#
_symmetry.space_group_name_H-M   'P 1'
#
loop_
_entity.id
_entity.type
_entity.pdbx_description
1 polymer ?
#
loop_
_entity_poly.entity_id
_entity_poly.type
_entity_poly.pdbx_seq_one_letter_code
_entity_poly.pdbx_strand_id
1 'polypeptide(L)'
;MADGALELDDFLSRFQLLRPQPSRNALNQRQAAVLVPIVRRPQPGLLLTQRSPRLRKHAGQVAFPGGAVDATDATLIAAALREAQEEVAIPPSRSRLSACCRR
;
A
#
# COMPACT_ATOMS: atom_id res chain seq x y z
N MET A 1 -3.89 -30.07 19.44
CA MET A 1 -4.60 -29.06 18.62
C MET A 1 -3.61 -27.94 18.38
N ALA A 2 -2.91 -27.97 17.25
CA ALA A 2 -1.92 -26.96 16.91
C ALA A 2 -2.67 -25.69 16.48
N ASP A 3 -2.51 -24.63 17.26
CA ASP A 3 -3.05 -23.32 16.94
C ASP A 3 -2.41 -22.83 15.63
N GLY A 4 -3.21 -22.77 14.57
CA GLY A 4 -2.79 -22.40 13.21
C GLY A 4 -2.56 -20.91 13.05
N ALA A 5 -2.00 -20.25 14.06
CA ALA A 5 -1.60 -18.86 13.99
C ALA A 5 -0.39 -18.76 13.07
N LEU A 6 -0.59 -18.21 11.87
CA LEU A 6 0.52 -17.80 11.02
C LEU A 6 1.22 -16.66 11.74
N GLU A 7 2.42 -16.93 12.27
CA GLU A 7 3.26 -15.90 12.87
C GLU A 7 3.51 -14.78 11.86
N LEU A 8 3.79 -13.56 12.35
CA LEU A 8 3.97 -12.40 11.46
C LEU A 8 5.05 -12.64 10.41
N ASP A 9 6.11 -13.36 10.78
CA ASP A 9 7.21 -13.68 9.88
C ASP A 9 6.80 -14.68 8.79
N ASP A 10 5.96 -15.67 9.10
CA ASP A 10 5.37 -16.59 8.11
C ASP A 10 4.50 -15.82 7.14
N PHE A 11 3.66 -14.90 7.64
CA PHE A 11 2.83 -14.04 6.81
C PHE A 11 3.68 -13.17 5.88
N LEU A 12 4.75 -12.54 6.40
CA LEU A 12 5.67 -11.72 5.62
C LEU A 12 6.40 -12.51 4.53
N SER A 13 6.84 -13.74 4.83
CA SER A 13 7.56 -14.59 3.87
C SER A 13 6.75 -14.94 2.62
N ARG A 14 5.40 -14.96 2.74
CA ARG A 14 4.48 -15.24 1.63
C ARG A 14 4.37 -14.10 0.63
N PHE A 15 4.58 -12.86 1.07
CA PHE A 15 4.63 -11.71 0.18
C PHE A 15 6.05 -11.61 -0.40
N GLN A 16 6.30 -12.34 -1.49
CA GLN A 16 7.52 -12.18 -2.28
C GLN A 16 7.56 -10.76 -2.84
N LEU A 17 8.35 -9.88 -2.21
CA LEU A 17 8.58 -8.49 -2.58
C LEU A 17 9.44 -8.39 -3.84
N LEU A 18 8.98 -8.97 -4.94
CA LEU A 18 9.62 -8.78 -6.23
C LEU A 18 9.43 -7.32 -6.63
N ARG A 19 10.54 -6.60 -6.79
CA ARG A 19 10.49 -5.27 -7.39
C ARG A 19 9.99 -5.43 -8.83
N PRO A 20 8.81 -4.89 -9.19
CA PRO A 20 8.36 -4.96 -10.57
C PRO A 20 9.36 -4.21 -11.44
N GLN A 21 9.84 -4.86 -12.51
CA GLN A 21 10.70 -4.18 -13.47
C GLN A 21 9.89 -3.11 -14.21
N PRO A 22 10.42 -1.88 -14.35
CA PRO A 22 9.69 -0.82 -15.02
C PRO A 22 9.50 -1.17 -16.50
N SER A 23 8.24 -1.36 -16.91
CA SER A 23 7.90 -1.50 -18.33
C SER A 23 7.95 -0.12 -19.00
N ARG A 24 8.43 -0.04 -20.25
CA ARG A 24 8.52 1.23 -21.00
C ARG A 24 7.19 1.98 -21.09
N ASN A 25 6.05 1.27 -21.13
CA ASN A 25 4.72 1.86 -21.11
C ASN A 25 4.38 2.58 -19.79
N ALA A 26 4.95 2.15 -18.66
CA ALA A 26 4.75 2.80 -17.37
C ALA A 26 5.45 4.17 -17.24
N LEU A 27 6.33 4.54 -18.19
CA LEU A 27 6.98 5.84 -18.21
C LEU A 27 6.09 6.94 -18.77
N ASN A 28 5.09 6.59 -19.60
CA ASN A 28 4.15 7.54 -20.22
C ASN A 28 2.80 7.66 -19.49
N GLN A 29 2.62 6.94 -18.37
CA GLN A 29 1.41 7.04 -17.55
C GLN A 29 1.65 7.82 -16.27
N ARG A 30 0.59 8.47 -15.77
CA ARG A 30 0.61 9.16 -14.49
C ARG A 30 0.85 8.13 -13.39
N GLN A 31 2.01 8.22 -12.75
CA GLN A 31 2.46 7.24 -11.78
C GLN A 31 1.58 7.28 -10.52
N ALA A 32 1.31 6.12 -9.94
CA ALA A 32 0.64 5.99 -8.66
C ALA A 32 1.40 5.01 -7.78
N ALA A 33 1.28 5.19 -6.46
CA ALA A 33 1.90 4.34 -5.46
C ALA A 33 0.89 3.98 -4.37
N VAL A 34 0.93 2.72 -3.92
CA VAL A 34 0.09 2.22 -2.83
C VAL A 34 0.94 1.67 -1.69
N LEU A 35 0.47 1.87 -0.46
CA LEU A 35 1.01 1.25 0.74
C LEU A 35 0.24 -0.05 1.02
N VAL A 36 0.96 -1.16 1.26
CA VAL A 36 0.35 -2.42 1.72
C VAL A 36 0.62 -2.58 3.22
N PRO A 37 -0.25 -2.04 4.10
CA PRO A 37 -0.05 -2.09 5.54
C PRO A 37 -0.39 -3.46 6.11
N ILE A 38 0.55 -4.04 6.86
CA ILE A 38 0.36 -5.28 7.63
C ILE A 38 0.18 -4.92 9.10
N VAL A 39 -0.95 -5.30 9.67
CA VAL A 39 -1.32 -5.01 11.05
C VAL A 39 -0.89 -6.18 11.94
N ARG A 40 -0.05 -5.87 12.95
CA ARG A 40 0.36 -6.84 13.97
C ARG A 40 -0.77 -7.09 14.96
N ARG A 41 -1.22 -8.33 15.03
CA ARG A 41 -2.24 -8.87 15.95
C ARG A 41 -2.10 -10.41 15.92
N PRO A 42 -2.74 -11.17 16.83
CA PRO A 42 -2.61 -12.63 16.90
C PRO A 42 -2.87 -13.37 15.57
N GLN A 43 -3.74 -12.82 14.72
CA GLN A 43 -3.90 -13.22 13.33
C GLN A 43 -3.59 -12.03 12.42
N PRO A 44 -2.39 -11.95 11.82
CA PRO A 44 -1.98 -10.83 10.98
C PRO A 44 -3.02 -10.50 9.90
N GLY A 45 -3.21 -9.20 9.63
CA GLY A 45 -4.20 -8.74 8.66
C GLY A 45 -3.71 -7.56 7.84
N LEU A 46 -4.44 -7.26 6.77
CA LEU A 46 -4.21 -6.10 5.91
C LEU A 46 -5.19 -4.99 6.24
N LEU A 47 -4.73 -3.75 6.22
CA LEU A 47 -5.61 -2.58 6.26
C LEU A 47 -5.95 -2.16 4.83
N LEU A 48 -7.25 -2.00 4.58
CA LEU A 48 -7.82 -1.58 3.31
C LEU A 48 -8.72 -0.37 3.55
N THR A 49 -8.83 0.51 2.56
CA THR A 49 -9.73 1.66 2.57
C THR A 49 -10.90 1.40 1.64
N GLN A 50 -12.05 2.00 1.98
CA GLN A 50 -13.14 2.13 1.03
C GLN A 50 -13.05 3.52 0.39
N ARG A 51 -12.89 3.55 -0.93
CA ARG A 51 -12.80 4.82 -1.65
C ARG A 51 -14.11 5.58 -1.56
N SER A 52 -14.02 6.90 -1.39
CA SER A 52 -15.19 7.77 -1.34
C SER A 52 -16.15 7.48 -2.50
N PRO A 53 -17.46 7.37 -2.23
CA PRO A 53 -18.46 7.12 -3.27
C PRO A 53 -18.58 8.30 -4.25
N ARG A 54 -17.99 9.46 -3.93
CA ARG A 54 -18.03 10.68 -4.76
C ARG A 54 -16.89 10.78 -5.79
N LEU A 55 -16.00 9.79 -5.87
CA LEU A 55 -14.88 9.81 -6.81
C LEU A 55 -15.32 9.51 -8.25
N ARG A 56 -14.74 10.24 -9.22
CA ARG A 56 -15.02 10.04 -10.66
C ARG A 56 -14.60 8.66 -11.18
N LYS A 57 -13.66 7.98 -10.51
CA LYS A 57 -13.17 6.64 -10.86
C LYS A 57 -13.07 5.79 -9.59
N HIS A 58 -13.47 4.52 -9.69
CA HIS A 58 -13.35 3.52 -8.63
C HIS A 58 -14.08 3.87 -7.32
N ALA A 59 -15.20 4.59 -7.40
CA ALA A 59 -16.04 4.93 -6.24
C ALA A 59 -16.49 3.67 -5.50
N GLY A 60 -16.42 3.69 -4.16
CA GLY A 60 -16.87 2.60 -3.29
C GLY A 60 -16.01 1.32 -3.32
N GLN A 61 -14.99 1.25 -4.17
CA GLN A 61 -14.10 0.09 -4.25
C GLN A 61 -13.21 -0.01 -3.01
N VAL A 62 -12.95 -1.25 -2.59
CA VAL A 62 -11.96 -1.57 -1.56
C VAL A 62 -10.58 -1.51 -2.20
N ALA A 63 -9.67 -0.74 -1.62
CA ALA A 63 -8.32 -0.53 -2.13
C ALA A 63 -7.30 -0.47 -1.00
N PHE A 64 -6.03 -0.58 -1.35
CA PHE A 64 -4.96 -0.16 -0.45
C PHE A 64 -4.88 1.37 -0.38
N PRO A 65 -4.45 1.95 0.76
CA PRO A 65 -4.15 3.37 0.84
C PRO A 65 -3.12 3.76 -0.23
N GLY A 66 -3.37 4.85 -0.94
CA GLY A 66 -2.47 5.31 -1.98
C GLY A 66 -3.14 6.11 -3.08
N GLY A 67 -2.31 6.71 -3.92
CA GLY A 67 -2.76 7.70 -4.89
C GLY A 67 -1.73 8.01 -5.94
N ALA A 68 -2.02 9.06 -6.71
CA ALA A 68 -1.14 9.54 -7.75
C ALA A 68 0.09 10.22 -7.14
N VAL A 69 1.22 10.10 -7.82
CA VAL A 69 2.45 10.83 -7.46
C VAL A 69 2.24 12.31 -7.77
N ASP A 70 2.51 13.16 -6.80
CA ASP A 70 2.54 14.62 -6.93
C ASP A 70 3.94 15.09 -7.38
N ALA A 71 4.03 16.29 -7.97
CA ALA A 71 5.31 16.90 -8.32
C ALA A 71 6.20 17.19 -7.10
N THR A 72 5.60 17.31 -5.92
CA THR A 72 6.28 17.51 -4.64
C THR A 72 6.80 16.21 -4.00
N ASP A 73 6.37 15.05 -4.50
CA ASP A 73 6.79 13.76 -3.95
C ASP A 73 8.20 13.39 -4.45
N ALA A 74 9.17 13.33 -3.52
CA ALA A 74 10.56 13.00 -3.85
C ALA A 74 10.75 11.56 -4.39
N THR A 75 9.84 10.64 -4.04
CA THR A 75 9.85 9.24 -4.47
C THR A 75 8.44 8.65 -4.52
N LEU A 76 8.27 7.49 -5.17
CA LEU A 76 7.02 6.70 -5.09
C LEU A 76 6.65 6.34 -3.64
N ILE A 77 7.65 6.07 -2.81
CA ILE A 77 7.45 5.75 -1.40
C ILE A 77 6.90 6.97 -0.66
N ALA A 78 7.43 8.17 -0.93
CA ALA A 78 6.93 9.40 -0.36
C ALA A 78 5.45 9.63 -0.73
N ALA A 79 5.07 9.41 -1.99
CA ALA A 79 3.69 9.51 -2.44
C ALA A 79 2.77 8.53 -1.67
N ALA A 80 3.14 7.25 -1.57
CA ALA A 80 2.34 6.26 -0.84
C ALA A 80 2.18 6.59 0.65
N LEU A 81 3.24 7.12 1.29
CA LEU A 81 3.20 7.52 2.70
C LEU A 81 2.35 8.78 2.93
N ARG A 82 2.47 9.78 2.05
CA ARG A 82 1.64 10.99 2.08
C ARG A 82 0.17 10.63 1.98
N GLU A 83 -0.20 9.83 0.98
CA GLU A 83 -1.58 9.37 0.76
C GLU A 83 -2.10 8.54 1.95
N ALA A 84 -1.29 7.62 2.49
CA ALA A 84 -1.68 6.85 3.67
C ALA A 84 -1.88 7.72 4.92
N GLN A 85 -1.11 8.80 5.06
CA GLN A 85 -1.32 9.78 6.12
C GLN A 85 -2.62 10.56 5.92
N GLU A 86 -2.92 11.00 4.69
CA GLU A 86 -4.13 11.75 4.35
C GLU A 86 -5.41 10.90 4.49
N GLU A 87 -5.39 9.65 4.00
CA GLU A 87 -6.58 8.79 3.96
C GLU A 87 -6.88 8.10 5.30
N VAL A 88 -5.85 7.65 6.03
CA VAL A 88 -6.01 6.79 7.22
C VAL A 88 -5.13 7.20 8.41
N ALA A 89 -4.54 8.40 8.37
CA ALA A 89 -3.75 8.96 9.47
C ALA A 89 -2.56 8.09 9.91
N ILE A 90 -1.96 7.30 9.01
CA ILE A 90 -0.74 6.54 9.29
C ILE A 90 0.47 7.46 9.11
N PRO A 91 1.21 7.81 10.17
CA PRO A 91 2.37 8.67 10.03
C PRO A 91 3.56 7.90 9.42
N PRO A 92 4.42 8.57 8.62
CA PRO A 92 5.61 7.96 8.01
C PRO A 92 6.56 7.29 9.00
N SER A 93 6.62 7.78 10.24
CA SER A 93 7.49 7.25 11.30
C SER A 93 7.03 5.92 11.89
N ARG A 94 5.78 5.52 11.65
CA ARG A 94 5.16 4.33 12.27
C ARG A 94 5.02 3.16 11.29
N SER A 95 5.41 3.33 10.04
CA SER A 95 5.38 2.30 9.01
C SER A 95 6.76 1.68 8.80
N ARG A 96 6.90 0.37 9.05
CA ARG A 96 8.02 -0.40 8.50
C ARG A 96 7.65 -0.74 7.05
N LEU A 97 8.36 -0.13 6.11
CA LEU A 97 8.12 -0.29 4.68
C LEU A 97 8.38 -1.73 4.22
N SER A 98 7.34 -2.39 3.74
CA SER A 98 7.46 -3.74 3.16
C SER A 98 7.21 -3.75 1.64
N ALA A 99 6.30 -2.96 1.07
CA ALA A 99 6.09 -2.97 -0.38
C ALA A 99 5.55 -1.64 -0.92
N CYS A 100 5.97 -1.27 -2.13
CA CYS A 100 5.40 -0.19 -2.93
C CYS A 100 5.04 -0.76 -4.31
N CYS A 101 3.74 -0.85 -4.62
CA CYS A 101 3.28 -1.26 -5.95
C CYS A 101 2.99 -0.01 -6.81
N ARG A 102 3.55 -0.01 -8.02
CA ARG A 102 3.23 0.98 -9.06
C ARG A 102 1.99 0.51 -9.81
N ARG A 103 1.02 1.40 -10.01
CA ARG A 103 -0.09 1.19 -10.95
C ARG A 103 0.20 1.86 -12.29
#